data_AF-A0A396TYL4-F1
#
_entry.id   AF-A0A396TYL4-F1
#
_cell.length_a   1.000
_cell.length_b   1.000
_cell.length_c   1.000
_cell.angle_alpha   90.00
_cell.angle_beta   90.00
_cell.angle_gamma   90.00
#
_symmetry.space_group_name_H-M   'P 1'
#
loop_
_entity.id
_entity.type
_entity.pdbx_description
1 polymer ?
#
loop_
_entity_poly.entity_id
_entity_poly.type
_entity_poly.pdbx_seq_one_letter_code
_entity_poly.pdbx_strand_id
1 'polypeptide(L)'
;MSISPESYSLLAKKYSHLKVKLFLVSALLMILFFIGSSFPTGILWSFTIFLASLSTLMFFTAIFLHSFKNLDSQNSYTPFWYRVARITEWFKVILFTAVVPPLAIATLVVPVIVFIKFSAT
;
A
#
# COMPACT_ATOMS: atom_id res chain seq x y z
N MET A 1 14.50 12.96 -7.40
CA MET A 1 13.25 13.38 -6.74
C MET A 1 13.54 13.44 -5.24
N SER A 2 13.43 14.61 -4.61
CA SER A 2 13.76 14.76 -3.18
C SER A 2 12.70 14.07 -2.31
N ILE A 3 13.12 13.30 -1.30
CA ILE A 3 12.21 12.72 -0.31
C ILE A 3 11.70 13.86 0.56
N SER A 4 10.45 14.27 0.36
CA SER A 4 9.81 15.33 1.14
C SER A 4 8.29 15.15 1.18
N PRO A 5 7.60 15.65 2.22
CA PRO A 5 6.14 15.61 2.32
C PRO A 5 5.44 16.26 1.12
N GLU A 6 6.00 17.33 0.57
CA GLU A 6 5.47 18.05 -0.59
C GLU A 6 5.56 17.20 -1.86
N SER A 7 6.70 16.53 -2.06
CA SER A 7 6.92 15.62 -3.19
C SER A 7 5.94 14.45 -3.16
N TYR A 8 5.69 13.91 -1.96
CA TYR A 8 4.72 12.84 -1.71
C TYR A 8 3.28 13.32 -1.93
N SER A 9 2.95 14.54 -1.47
CA SER A 9 1.65 15.19 -1.72
C SER A 9 1.40 15.44 -3.20
N LEU A 10 2.41 15.86 -3.97
CA LEU A 10 2.28 16.04 -5.42
C LEU A 10 1.94 14.71 -6.12
N LEU A 11 2.63 13.63 -5.78
CA LEU A 11 2.33 12.29 -6.26
C LEU A 11 0.91 11.86 -5.87
N ALA A 12 0.54 12.05 -4.60
CA ALA A 12 -0.77 11.68 -4.09
C ALA A 12 -1.90 12.44 -4.77
N LYS A 13 -1.75 13.75 -5.00
CA LYS A 13 -2.73 14.57 -5.73
C LYS A 13 -2.87 14.11 -7.18
N LYS A 14 -1.75 13.88 -7.88
CA LYS A 14 -1.73 13.39 -9.28
C LYS A 14 -2.51 12.08 -9.45
N TYR A 15 -2.32 11.14 -8.54
CA TYR A 15 -2.96 9.82 -8.60
C TYR A 15 -4.22 9.68 -7.72
N SER A 16 -4.69 10.76 -7.10
CA SER A 16 -5.82 10.73 -6.16
C SER A 16 -7.10 10.16 -6.75
N HIS A 17 -7.32 10.35 -8.06
CA HIS A 17 -8.45 9.78 -8.81
C HIS A 17 -8.47 8.24 -8.82
N LEU A 18 -7.32 7.59 -8.61
CA LEU A 18 -7.22 6.14 -8.53
C LEU A 18 -7.57 5.59 -7.14
N LYS A 19 -7.60 6.42 -6.09
CA LYS A 19 -7.81 5.96 -4.70
C LYS A 19 -9.02 5.04 -4.57
N VAL A 20 -10.18 5.47 -5.08
CA VAL A 20 -11.43 4.71 -4.96
C VAL A 20 -11.34 3.40 -5.74
N LYS A 21 -10.77 3.44 -6.95
CA LYS A 21 -10.55 2.24 -7.78
C LYS A 21 -9.63 1.24 -7.08
N LEU A 22 -8.51 1.70 -6.54
CA LEU A 22 -7.55 0.87 -5.81
C LEU A 22 -8.18 0.23 -4.56
N PHE A 23 -8.99 0.98 -3.82
CA PHE A 23 -9.72 0.47 -2.66
C PHE A 23 -10.75 -0.61 -3.04
N LEU A 24 -11.53 -0.37 -4.09
CA LEU A 24 -12.49 -1.34 -4.60
C LEU A 24 -11.80 -2.61 -5.12
N VAL A 25 -10.71 -2.45 -5.86
CA VAL A 25 -9.90 -3.57 -6.34
C VAL A 25 -9.29 -4.35 -5.18
N SER A 26 -8.76 -3.68 -4.15
CA SER A 26 -8.25 -4.39 -2.96
C SER A 26 -9.35 -5.18 -2.25
N ALA A 27 -10.55 -4.61 -2.11
CA ALA A 27 -11.69 -5.29 -1.50
C ALA A 27 -12.11 -6.51 -2.32
N LEU A 28 -12.19 -6.38 -3.65
CA LEU A 28 -12.49 -7.50 -4.55
C LEU A 28 -11.45 -8.62 -4.44
N LEU A 29 -10.16 -8.28 -4.48
CA LEU A 29 -9.07 -9.24 -4.34
C LEU A 29 -9.11 -9.97 -2.99
N MET A 30 -9.50 -9.27 -1.92
CA MET A 30 -9.65 -9.87 -0.60
C MET A 30 -10.83 -10.84 -0.53
N ILE A 31 -11.96 -10.53 -1.19
CA ILE A 31 -13.08 -11.47 -1.33
C ILE A 31 -12.65 -12.71 -2.11
N LEU A 32 -11.93 -12.54 -3.23
CA LEU A 32 -11.41 -13.65 -4.03
C LEU A 32 -10.42 -14.51 -3.23
N PHE A 33 -9.62 -13.90 -2.36
CA PHE A 33 -8.75 -14.63 -1.44
C PHE A 33 -9.54 -15.53 -0.48
N PHE A 34 -10.62 -15.03 0.15
CA PHE A 34 -11.45 -15.84 1.05
C PHE A 34 -12.14 -17.00 0.32
N ILE A 35 -12.59 -16.78 -0.92
CA ILE A 35 -13.18 -17.83 -1.74
C ILE A 35 -12.13 -18.89 -2.10
N GLY A 36 -10.96 -18.47 -2.61
CA GLY A 36 -9.93 -19.41 -3.04
C GLY A 36 -9.24 -20.16 -1.90
N SER A 37 -9.10 -19.54 -0.71
CA SER A 37 -8.54 -20.19 0.48
C SER A 37 -9.41 -21.34 1.02
N SER A 38 -10.67 -21.44 0.57
CA SER A 38 -11.55 -22.57 0.87
C SER A 38 -11.19 -23.85 0.12
N PHE A 39 -10.28 -23.79 -0.86
CA PHE A 39 -9.84 -24.93 -1.68
C PHE A 39 -8.31 -25.11 -1.61
N PRO A 40 -7.77 -25.76 -0.56
CA PRO A 40 -6.33 -25.86 -0.32
C PRO A 40 -5.67 -26.91 -1.21
N THR A 41 -5.70 -26.69 -2.52
CA THR A 41 -4.89 -27.46 -3.49
C THR A 41 -3.69 -26.60 -3.89
N GLY A 42 -2.49 -27.20 -3.98
CA GLY A 42 -1.20 -26.48 -3.97
C GLY A 42 -1.14 -25.26 -4.90
N ILE A 43 -1.54 -25.41 -6.17
CA ILE A 43 -1.53 -24.32 -7.16
C ILE A 43 -2.52 -23.22 -6.80
N LEU A 44 -3.77 -23.57 -6.41
CA LEU A 44 -4.78 -22.61 -5.97
C LEU A 44 -4.35 -21.86 -4.72
N TRP A 45 -3.64 -22.52 -3.79
CA TRP A 45 -3.11 -21.89 -2.58
C TRP A 45 -2.03 -20.83 -2.91
N SER A 46 -1.09 -21.14 -3.80
CA SER A 46 -0.09 -20.17 -4.26
C SER A 46 -0.72 -18.94 -4.93
N PHE A 47 -1.78 -19.15 -5.72
CA PHE A 47 -2.54 -18.09 -6.37
C PHE A 47 -3.30 -17.21 -5.37
N THR A 48 -3.86 -17.81 -4.31
CA THR A 48 -4.54 -17.03 -3.24
C THR A 48 -3.55 -16.14 -2.47
N ILE A 49 -2.34 -16.61 -2.20
CA ILE A 49 -1.28 -15.81 -1.56
C ILE A 49 -0.86 -14.65 -2.45
N PHE A 50 -0.77 -14.87 -3.77
CA PHE A 50 -0.52 -13.80 -4.74
C PHE A 50 -1.64 -12.75 -4.71
N LEU A 51 -2.90 -13.17 -4.73
CA LEU A 51 -4.05 -12.27 -4.65
C LEU A 51 -4.07 -11.46 -3.35
N ALA A 52 -3.76 -12.08 -2.20
CA ALA A 52 -3.68 -11.41 -0.91
C ALA A 52 -2.54 -10.38 -0.87
N SER A 53 -1.38 -10.75 -1.42
CA SER A 53 -0.22 -9.88 -1.55
C SER A 53 -0.53 -8.65 -2.40
N LEU A 54 -1.17 -8.87 -3.56
CA LEU A 54 -1.58 -7.80 -4.46
C LEU A 54 -2.65 -6.90 -3.83
N SER A 55 -3.64 -7.49 -3.14
CA SER A 55 -4.66 -6.76 -2.38
C SER A 55 -4.03 -5.82 -1.35
N THR A 56 -3.07 -6.33 -0.59
CA THR A 56 -2.34 -5.58 0.43
C THR A 56 -1.60 -4.39 -0.19
N LEU A 57 -0.88 -4.60 -1.30
CA LEU A 57 -0.17 -3.52 -1.99
C LEU A 57 -1.13 -2.42 -2.47
N MET A 58 -2.25 -2.80 -3.08
CA MET A 58 -3.27 -1.87 -3.57
C MET A 58 -3.93 -1.09 -2.43
N PHE A 59 -4.18 -1.75 -1.30
CA PHE A 59 -4.73 -1.12 -0.10
C PHE A 59 -3.75 -0.10 0.52
N PHE A 60 -2.48 -0.48 0.69
CA PHE A 60 -1.45 0.45 1.18
C PHE A 60 -1.27 1.65 0.24
N THR A 61 -1.35 1.43 -1.07
CA THR A 61 -1.31 2.51 -2.08
C THR A 61 -2.51 3.43 -1.94
N ALA A 62 -3.72 2.91 -1.69
CA ALA A 62 -4.90 3.73 -1.45
C ALA A 62 -4.78 4.56 -0.15
N ILE A 63 -4.21 3.99 0.93
CA ILE A 63 -3.92 4.71 2.17
C ILE A 63 -2.88 5.80 1.93
N PHE A 64 -1.82 5.52 1.17
CA PHE A 64 -0.82 6.52 0.78
C PHE A 64 -1.48 7.72 0.08
N LEU A 65 -2.28 7.44 -0.94
CA LEU A 65 -2.99 8.48 -1.70
C LEU A 65 -3.93 9.29 -0.81
N HIS A 66 -4.54 8.65 0.20
CA HIS A 66 -5.39 9.34 1.15
C HIS A 66 -4.59 10.23 2.11
N SER A 67 -3.50 9.70 2.66
CA SER A 67 -2.73 10.31 3.76
C SER A 67 -1.93 11.53 3.32
N PHE A 68 -1.51 11.57 2.06
CA PHE A 68 -0.76 12.68 1.47
C PHE A 68 -1.61 13.58 0.56
N LYS A 69 -2.91 13.31 0.40
CA LYS A 69 -3.79 14.13 -0.45
C LYS A 69 -3.75 15.61 -0.04
N ASN A 70 -3.83 15.85 1.27
CA ASN A 70 -3.76 17.17 1.88
C ASN A 70 -2.72 17.11 3.01
N LEU A 71 -1.83 18.11 3.05
CA LEU A 71 -0.84 18.27 4.10
C LEU A 71 -1.46 19.07 5.25
N ASP A 72 -1.49 18.51 6.45
CA ASP A 72 -2.10 19.12 7.63
C ASP A 72 -1.40 20.44 8.02
N SER A 73 -0.12 20.57 7.68
CA SER A 73 0.66 21.80 7.83
C SER A 73 0.11 22.97 7.01
N GLN A 74 -0.57 22.71 5.89
CA GLN A 74 -1.17 23.76 5.05
C GLN A 74 -2.44 24.34 5.66
N ASN A 75 -3.07 23.64 6.60
CA ASN A 75 -4.31 24.08 7.27
C ASN A 75 -4.05 24.63 8.69
N SER A 76 -2.79 24.70 9.11
CA SER A 76 -2.43 25.11 10.47
C SER A 76 -2.29 26.63 10.58
N TYR A 77 -3.17 27.26 11.37
CA TYR A 77 -3.18 28.72 11.57
C TYR A 77 -2.16 29.23 12.60
N THR A 78 -1.60 28.36 13.45
CA THR A 78 -0.62 28.77 14.49
C THR A 78 0.76 28.14 14.26
N PRO A 79 1.86 28.83 14.65
CA PRO A 79 3.22 28.32 14.46
C PRO A 79 3.53 27.02 15.23
N PHE A 80 2.85 26.79 16.35
CA PHE A 80 2.99 25.55 17.13
C PHE A 80 2.36 24.37 16.40
N TRP A 81 1.07 24.49 16.03
CA TRP A 81 0.35 23.45 15.29
C TRP A 81 0.99 23.13 13.93
N TYR A 82 1.55 24.15 13.26
CA TYR A 82 2.33 23.96 12.04
C TYR A 82 3.53 23.02 12.26
N ARG A 83 4.31 23.23 13.33
CA ARG A 83 5.47 22.37 13.63
C ARG A 83 5.06 20.95 13.96
N VAL A 84 4.00 20.78 14.76
CA VAL A 84 3.45 19.45 15.08
C VAL A 84 3.00 18.73 13.80
N ALA A 85 2.26 19.41 12.93
CA ALA A 85 1.81 18.87 11.65
C ALA A 85 2.98 18.50 10.72
N ARG A 86 4.05 19.31 10.70
CA ARG A 86 5.26 18.97 9.93
C ARG A 86 5.95 17.72 10.45
N ILE A 87 6.07 17.55 11.76
CA ILE A 87 6.69 16.35 12.35
C ILE A 87 5.87 15.11 11.99
N THR A 88 4.53 15.17 12.08
CA THR A 88 3.67 14.03 11.74
C THR A 88 3.71 13.71 10.25
N GLU A 89 3.77 14.72 9.37
CA GLU A 89 3.98 14.54 7.93
C GLU A 89 5.30 13.82 7.61
N TRP A 90 6.40 14.24 8.23
CA TRP A 90 7.70 13.58 8.06
C TRP A 90 7.68 12.15 8.59
N PHE A 91 7.02 11.90 9.71
CA PHE A 91 6.84 10.53 10.22
C PHE A 91 6.07 9.66 9.22
N LYS A 92 4.99 10.17 8.61
CA LYS A 92 4.30 9.48 7.50
C LYS A 92 5.27 9.20 6.35
N VAL A 93 6.08 10.17 5.92
CA VAL A 93 7.04 9.97 4.81
C VAL A 93 8.02 8.85 5.14
N ILE A 94 8.61 8.87 6.33
CA ILE A 94 9.56 7.84 6.78
C ILE A 94 8.88 6.47 6.79
N LEU A 95 7.67 6.37 7.36
CA LEU A 95 6.90 5.12 7.41
C LEU A 95 6.67 4.58 5.99
N PHE A 96 6.14 5.40 5.07
CA PHE A 96 5.86 4.94 3.70
C PHE A 96 7.13 4.63 2.91
N THR A 97 8.22 5.38 3.12
CA THR A 97 9.51 5.11 2.45
C THR A 97 10.16 3.84 2.98
N ALA A 98 10.05 3.56 4.28
CA ALA A 98 10.65 2.38 4.90
C ALA A 98 9.80 1.11 4.70
N VAL A 99 8.48 1.22 4.67
CA VAL A 99 7.56 0.08 4.65
C VAL A 99 7.15 -0.32 3.24
N VAL A 100 6.87 0.63 2.34
CA VAL A 100 6.32 0.31 1.01
C VAL A 100 7.31 -0.46 0.12
N PRO A 101 8.60 -0.10 0.02
CA PRO A 101 9.55 -0.85 -0.79
C PRO A 101 9.72 -2.32 -0.37
N PRO A 102 9.95 -2.67 0.92
CA PRO A 102 10.02 -4.07 1.32
C PRO A 102 8.68 -4.78 1.17
N LEU A 103 7.54 -4.10 1.37
CA LEU A 103 6.23 -4.69 1.09
C LEU A 103 6.12 -5.04 -0.40
N ALA A 104 6.45 -4.12 -1.30
CA ALA A 104 6.38 -4.34 -2.74
C ALA A 104 7.28 -5.52 -3.17
N ILE A 105 8.50 -5.60 -2.63
CA ILE A 105 9.40 -6.73 -2.88
C ILE A 105 8.78 -8.03 -2.34
N ALA A 106 8.29 -8.04 -1.11
CA ALA A 106 7.65 -9.22 -0.52
C ALA A 106 6.44 -9.68 -1.37
N THR A 107 5.62 -8.76 -1.87
CA THR A 107 4.46 -9.09 -2.70
C THR A 107 4.82 -9.69 -4.06
N LEU A 108 6.01 -9.41 -4.60
CA LEU A 108 6.50 -10.00 -5.85
C LEU A 108 7.27 -11.30 -5.62
N VAL A 109 8.05 -11.38 -4.54
CA VAL A 109 8.99 -12.48 -4.27
C VAL A 109 8.34 -13.65 -3.54
N VAL A 110 7.51 -13.38 -2.52
CA VAL A 110 6.89 -14.43 -1.69
C VAL A 110 6.02 -15.38 -2.52
N PRO A 111 5.14 -14.90 -3.42
CA PRO A 111 4.31 -15.81 -4.23
C PRO A 111 5.14 -16.67 -5.18
N VAL A 112 6.25 -16.16 -5.71
CA VAL A 112 7.17 -16.91 -6.58
C VAL A 112 7.87 -18.02 -5.81
N ILE A 113 8.38 -17.73 -4.61
CA ILE A 113 9.01 -18.73 -3.74
C ILE A 113 8.01 -19.82 -3.35
N VAL A 114 6.78 -19.43 -2.98
CA VAL A 114 5.70 -20.36 -2.66
C VAL A 114 5.38 -21.24 -3.86
N PHE A 115 5.23 -20.67 -5.05
CA PHE A 115 4.94 -21.42 -6.27
C PHE A 115 6.04 -22.45 -6.60
N ILE A 116 7.32 -22.06 -6.53
CA ILE A 116 8.45 -22.98 -6.76
C ILE A 116 8.40 -24.15 -5.77
N LYS A 117 8.12 -23.88 -4.49
CA LYS A 117 8.06 -24.91 -3.45
C LYS A 117 6.95 -25.93 -3.70
N PHE A 118 5.77 -25.50 -4.14
CA PHE A 118 4.64 -26.41 -4.43
C PHE A 118 4.73 -27.09 -5.79
N SER A 119 5.51 -26.56 -6.74
CA SER A 119 5.76 -27.22 -8.02
C SER A 119 6.84 -28.30 -7.96
N ALA A 120 7.65 -28.33 -6.89
CA ALA A 120 8.73 -29.29 -6.69
C ALA A 120 8.34 -30.52 -5.85
N THR A 121 7.10 -30.56 -5.34
CA THR A 121 6.48 -31.68 -4.60
C THR A 121 5.42 -32.34 -5.45
#